data_AF-A0A1V5QV45-F1
#
_entry.id   AF-A0A1V5QV45-F1
#
_cell.length_a   1.000
_cell.length_b   1.000
_cell.length_c   1.000
_cell.angle_alpha   90.00
_cell.angle_beta   90.00
_cell.angle_gamma   90.00
#
_symmetry.space_group_name_H-M   'P 1'
#
loop_
_entity.id
_entity.type
_entity.pdbx_description
1 polymer ?
#
loop_
_entity_poly.entity_id
_entity_poly.type
_entity_poly.pdbx_seq_one_letter_code
_entity_poly.pdbx_strand_id
1 'polypeptide(L)'
;MNDDDRRLEGWWQVESLAWDGQPIRPVDDAWYHFGSGKVLFIDRTMPTREQCFYRLEPERSPGHLILGDGSNRTPQVYAYRFPDDDTLLLCESGIPGGAVPDVVETVPGDGRRLIRLIRDPDAVADRPGNAGISGKGLK
;
A
#
# COMPACT_ATOMS: atom_id res chain seq x y z
N MET A 1 19.38 0.92 -0.46
CA MET A 1 18.01 1.24 0.00
C MET A 1 17.83 2.72 -0.22
N ASN A 2 16.86 3.12 -1.06
CA ASN A 2 16.58 4.54 -1.28
C ASN A 2 15.80 5.12 -0.08
N ASP A 3 15.67 6.44 0.03
CA ASP A 3 15.00 7.06 1.18
C ASP A 3 13.52 6.67 1.27
N ASP A 4 12.86 6.46 0.13
CA ASP A 4 11.46 6.04 0.07
C ASP A 4 11.26 4.59 0.54
N ASP A 5 12.20 3.68 0.27
CA ASP A 5 12.21 2.32 0.81
C ASP A 5 12.22 2.38 2.35
N ARG A 6 13.14 3.16 2.92
CA ARG A 6 13.25 3.34 4.37
C ARG A 6 12.00 3.97 4.97
N ARG A 7 11.40 4.93 4.26
CA ARG A 7 10.18 5.61 4.69
C ARG A 7 8.96 4.68 4.61
N LEU A 8 8.87 3.84 3.60
CA LEU A 8 7.74 2.94 3.41
C LEU A 8 7.67 1.85 4.50
N GLU A 9 8.82 1.43 5.04
CA GLU A 9 8.87 0.38 6.06
C GLU A 9 7.96 0.67 7.28
N GLY A 10 7.32 -0.39 7.78
CA GLY A 10 6.47 -0.38 8.97
C GLY A 10 4.98 -0.57 8.67
N TRP A 11 4.18 -0.25 9.69
CA TRP A 11 2.73 -0.41 9.67
C TRP A 11 2.02 0.87 9.25
N TRP A 12 0.99 0.70 8.43
CA TRP A 12 0.18 1.75 7.85
C TRP A 12 -1.29 1.37 7.97
N GLN A 13 -2.10 2.21 8.59
CA GLN A 13 -3.53 2.05 8.67
C GLN A 13 -4.20 2.72 7.47
N VAL A 14 -5.23 2.10 6.91
CA VAL A 14 -6.07 2.75 5.91
C VAL A 14 -6.97 3.76 6.62
N GLU A 15 -6.76 5.04 6.32
CA GLU A 15 -7.58 6.13 6.86
C GLU A 15 -8.78 6.43 5.96
N SER A 16 -8.59 6.38 4.64
CA SER A 16 -9.68 6.56 3.70
C SER A 16 -9.44 5.88 2.36
N LEU A 17 -10.55 5.59 1.68
CA LEU A 17 -10.61 5.03 0.34
C LEU A 17 -11.57 5.87 -0.50
N ALA A 18 -11.21 6.16 -1.73
CA ALA A 18 -12.10 6.76 -2.72
C ALA A 18 -12.00 6.01 -4.05
N TRP A 19 -13.12 5.96 -4.77
CA TRP A 19 -13.23 5.44 -6.12
C TRP A 19 -13.97 6.44 -6.98
N ASP A 20 -13.39 6.83 -8.11
CA ASP A 20 -14.03 7.75 -9.05
C ASP A 20 -14.45 9.07 -8.36
N GLY A 21 -13.55 9.61 -7.53
CA GLY A 21 -13.81 10.79 -6.70
C GLY A 21 -14.80 10.59 -5.54
N GLN A 22 -15.40 9.41 -5.38
CA GLN A 22 -16.40 9.14 -4.34
C GLN A 22 -15.79 8.38 -3.15
N PRO A 23 -15.97 8.85 -1.91
CA PRO A 23 -15.54 8.13 -0.73
C PRO A 23 -16.21 6.75 -0.63
N ILE A 24 -15.42 5.71 -0.35
CA ILE A 24 -15.91 4.39 0.01
C ILE A 24 -15.82 4.27 1.53
N ARG A 25 -16.95 4.07 2.20
CA ARG A 25 -17.05 3.87 3.66
C ARG A 25 -17.87 2.62 4.00
N PRO A 26 -17.64 1.99 5.16
CA PRO A 26 -16.52 2.23 6.09
C PRO A 26 -15.22 1.59 5.61
N VAL A 27 -14.08 2.13 6.05
CA VAL A 27 -12.77 1.48 5.94
C VAL A 27 -12.24 1.31 7.35
N ASP A 28 -12.98 0.54 8.13
CA ASP A 28 -12.59 0.24 9.50
C ASP A 28 -11.75 -1.05 9.47
N ASP A 29 -10.68 -1.07 10.24
CA ASP A 29 -9.81 -2.23 10.45
C ASP A 29 -9.07 -2.81 9.21
N ALA A 30 -8.49 -1.94 8.38
CA ALA A 30 -7.55 -2.35 7.31
C ALA A 30 -6.14 -1.76 7.48
N TRP A 31 -5.11 -2.57 7.23
CA TRP A 31 -3.69 -2.21 7.37
C TRP A 31 -2.81 -2.79 6.28
N TYR A 32 -1.72 -2.08 6.01
CA TYR A 32 -0.56 -2.55 5.26
C TYR A 32 0.64 -2.61 6.19
N HIS A 33 1.45 -3.67 6.05
CA HIS A 33 2.77 -3.74 6.65
C HIS A 33 3.82 -3.98 5.57
N PHE A 34 4.71 -3.01 5.39
CA PHE A 34 5.82 -3.10 4.45
C PHE A 34 7.10 -3.46 5.20
N GLY A 35 7.79 -4.50 4.74
CA GLY A 35 9.10 -4.84 5.29
C GLY A 35 9.74 -6.00 4.53
N SER A 36 11.08 -5.98 4.45
CA SER A 36 11.86 -7.04 3.79
C SER A 36 11.42 -7.31 2.33
N GLY A 37 11.05 -6.27 1.58
CA GLY A 37 10.58 -6.37 0.19
C GLY A 37 9.20 -7.02 0.02
N LYS A 38 8.46 -7.21 1.11
CA LYS A 38 7.11 -7.79 1.12
C LYS A 38 6.12 -6.84 1.77
N VAL A 39 4.91 -6.85 1.23
CA VAL A 39 3.76 -6.16 1.80
C VAL A 39 2.78 -7.20 2.29
N LEU A 40 2.26 -6.98 3.49
CA LEU A 40 1.18 -7.74 4.08
C LEU A 40 -0.03 -6.83 4.16
N PHE A 41 -1.12 -7.21 3.50
CA PHE A 41 -2.42 -6.57 3.66
C PHE A 41 -3.31 -7.38 4.60
N ILE A 42 -3.91 -6.70 5.57
CA ILE A 42 -4.85 -7.25 6.53
C ILE A 42 -6.09 -6.38 6.51
N ASP A 43 -7.23 -6.96 6.20
CA ASP A 43 -8.56 -6.39 6.43
C ASP A 43 -9.24 -7.30 7.45
N ARG A 44 -9.69 -6.81 8.61
CA ARG A 44 -10.34 -7.65 9.62
C ARG A 44 -11.84 -7.79 9.42
N THR A 45 -12.43 -6.96 8.56
CA THR A 45 -13.84 -7.09 8.17
C THR A 45 -14.03 -8.27 7.22
N MET A 46 -12.94 -8.70 6.58
CA MET A 46 -12.88 -9.87 5.72
C MET A 46 -11.90 -10.91 6.27
N PRO A 47 -12.04 -12.21 5.99
CA PRO A 47 -11.04 -13.21 6.37
C PRO A 47 -9.77 -13.15 5.48
N THR A 48 -9.49 -11.99 4.87
CA THR A 48 -8.48 -11.86 3.81
C THR A 48 -7.16 -11.39 4.40
N ARG A 49 -6.15 -12.24 4.26
CA ARG A 49 -4.75 -11.90 4.50
C ARG A 49 -3.97 -12.16 3.21
N GLU A 50 -3.42 -11.11 2.63
CA GLU A 50 -2.67 -11.21 1.38
C GLU A 50 -1.23 -10.76 1.61
N GLN A 51 -0.28 -11.53 1.07
CA GLN A 51 1.14 -11.20 1.16
C GLN A 51 1.75 -11.25 -0.23
N CYS A 52 2.31 -10.12 -0.66
CA CYS A 52 2.90 -9.94 -1.99
C CYS A 52 4.31 -9.35 -1.86
N PHE A 53 5.10 -9.48 -2.93
CA PHE A 53 6.33 -8.70 -3.08
C PHE A 53 5.96 -7.27 -3.47
N TYR A 54 6.77 -6.31 -3.02
CA TYR A 54 6.69 -4.93 -3.51
C TYR A 54 8.01 -4.43 -4.06
N ARG A 55 7.93 -3.46 -4.97
CA ARG A 55 9.07 -2.70 -5.48
C ARG A 55 8.66 -1.24 -5.66
N LEU A 56 9.54 -0.32 -5.28
CA LEU A 56 9.40 1.10 -5.54
C LEU A 56 10.23 1.52 -6.77
N GLU A 57 9.68 2.44 -7.56
CA GLU A 57 10.35 3.17 -8.64
C GLU A 57 10.22 4.69 -8.36
N PRO A 58 11.00 5.23 -7.40
CA PRO A 58 10.92 6.65 -6.99
C PRO A 58 11.35 7.64 -8.07
N GLU A 59 12.10 7.18 -9.08
CA GLU A 59 12.54 8.00 -10.20
C GLU A 59 11.41 8.37 -11.19
N ARG A 60 10.24 7.75 -11.03
CA ARG A 60 9.03 8.08 -11.78
C ARG A 60 8.38 9.33 -11.19
N SER A 61 7.57 10.02 -12.00
CA SER A 61 6.83 11.20 -11.55
C SER A 61 5.35 11.05 -11.93
N PRO A 62 4.46 10.73 -10.96
CA PRO A 62 4.73 10.37 -9.56
C PRO A 62 5.50 9.05 -9.44
N GLY A 63 6.06 8.77 -8.25
CA GLY A 63 6.74 7.50 -7.99
C GLY A 63 5.80 6.31 -8.18
N HIS A 64 6.32 5.13 -8.55
CA HIS A 64 5.49 3.93 -8.68
C HIS A 64 5.74 2.91 -7.55
N LEU A 65 4.67 2.34 -7.01
CA LEU A 65 4.68 1.19 -6.12
C LEU A 65 4.08 0.00 -6.87
N ILE A 66 4.87 -1.04 -7.06
CA ILE A 66 4.48 -2.23 -7.80
C ILE A 66 4.30 -3.37 -6.80
N LEU A 67 3.12 -3.96 -6.76
CA LEU A 67 2.79 -5.13 -5.97
C LEU A 67 2.62 -6.34 -6.89
N GLY A 68 3.24 -7.45 -6.54
CA GLY A 68 3.14 -8.70 -7.31
C GLY A 68 3.26 -9.93 -6.43
N ASP A 69 2.54 -10.99 -6.78
CA ASP A 69 2.58 -12.28 -6.09
C ASP A 69 3.72 -13.20 -6.57
N GLY A 70 4.57 -12.70 -7.47
CA GLY A 70 5.64 -13.47 -8.10
C GLY A 70 5.16 -14.49 -9.14
N SER A 71 3.87 -14.49 -9.48
CA SER A 71 3.31 -15.25 -10.59
C SER A 71 3.36 -14.46 -11.91
N ASN A 72 3.03 -15.10 -13.03
CA ASN A 72 2.90 -14.44 -14.34
C ASN A 72 1.62 -13.57 -14.45
N ARG A 73 0.95 -13.25 -13.34
CA ARG A 73 -0.19 -12.32 -13.34
C ARG A 73 0.31 -10.89 -13.52
N THR A 74 -0.53 -10.07 -14.16
CA THR A 74 -0.27 -8.63 -14.28
C THR A 74 -0.11 -8.03 -12.88
N PRO A 75 1.05 -7.42 -12.56
CA PRO A 75 1.26 -6.81 -11.26
C PRO A 75 0.32 -5.62 -11.08
N GLN A 76 -0.04 -5.35 -9.83
CA GLN A 76 -0.77 -4.15 -9.47
C GLN A 76 0.22 -3.00 -9.34
N VAL A 77 -0.08 -1.86 -9.95
CA VAL A 77 0.83 -0.71 -9.96
C VAL A 77 0.09 0.54 -9.52
N TYR A 78 0.63 1.17 -8.48
CA TYR A 78 0.15 2.41 -7.91
C TYR A 78 1.10 3.54 -8.26
N ALA A 79 0.55 4.70 -8.62
CA ALA A 79 1.20 5.97 -8.38
C ALA A 79 1.21 6.23 -6.87
N TYR A 80 2.35 6.62 -6.30
CA TYR A 80 2.43 6.95 -4.88
C TYR A 80 3.04 8.33 -4.64
N ARG A 81 2.72 8.87 -3.47
CA ARG A 81 3.37 10.05 -2.92
C ARG A 81 3.35 9.96 -1.41
N PHE A 82 4.39 10.49 -0.78
CA PHE A 82 4.39 10.82 0.64
C PHE A 82 4.25 12.33 0.83
N PRO A 83 3.06 12.85 1.15
CA PRO A 83 2.88 14.28 1.45
C PRO A 83 3.70 14.74 2.68
N ASP A 84 3.85 13.86 3.66
CA ASP A 84 4.56 14.05 4.93
C ASP A 84 5.00 12.67 5.48
N ASP A 85 5.80 12.62 6.55
CA ASP A 85 6.48 11.38 6.99
C ASP A 85 5.52 10.27 7.47
N ASP A 86 4.30 10.66 7.81
CA ASP A 86 3.28 9.81 8.42
C ASP A 86 2.09 9.56 7.48
N THR A 87 2.12 10.10 6.26
CA THR A 87 1.07 9.91 5.25
C THR A 87 1.63 9.28 3.99
N LEU A 88 0.97 8.24 3.51
CA LEU A 88 1.20 7.64 2.19
C LEU A 88 -0.09 7.68 1.38
N LEU A 89 -0.02 8.21 0.17
CA LEU A 89 -1.11 8.17 -0.81
C LEU A 89 -0.77 7.17 -1.90
N LEU A 90 -1.71 6.29 -2.21
CA LEU A 90 -1.63 5.32 -3.31
C LEU A 90 -2.80 5.55 -4.26
N CYS A 91 -2.53 5.71 -5.55
CA CYS A 91 -3.56 5.83 -6.58
C CYS A 91 -3.31 4.82 -7.70
N GLU A 92 -4.33 4.09 -8.11
CA GLU A 92 -4.23 3.16 -9.25
C GLU A 92 -5.39 3.31 -10.22
N SER A 93 -5.22 2.77 -11.43
CA SER A 93 -6.32 2.57 -12.36
C SER A 93 -7.20 1.40 -11.89
N GLY A 94 -8.52 1.58 -11.96
CA GLY A 94 -9.48 0.50 -11.77
C GLY A 94 -9.52 -0.51 -12.92
N ILE A 95 -8.81 -0.24 -14.02
CA ILE A 95 -8.70 -1.14 -15.17
C ILE A 95 -7.51 -2.08 -14.92
N PRO A 96 -7.71 -3.41 -14.86
CA PRO A 96 -6.61 -4.36 -14.72
C PRO A 96 -5.57 -4.20 -15.85
N GLY A 97 -4.32 -3.97 -15.49
CA GLY A 97 -3.25 -3.67 -16.46
C GLY A 97 -3.36 -2.30 -17.14
N GLY A 98 -4.24 -1.43 -16.64
CA GLY A 98 -4.35 -0.04 -17.07
C GLY A 98 -3.07 0.76 -16.82
N ALA A 99 -2.97 1.92 -17.46
CA ALA A 99 -1.85 2.82 -17.25
C ALA A 99 -1.82 3.31 -15.79
N VAL A 100 -0.61 3.44 -15.24
CA VAL A 100 -0.40 4.03 -13.93
C VAL A 100 -0.86 5.50 -13.96
N PRO A 101 -1.65 5.97 -12.97
CA PRO A 101 -2.05 7.37 -12.91
C PRO A 101 -0.86 8.33 -12.93
N ASP A 102 -0.99 9.41 -13.69
CA ASP A 102 -0.03 10.50 -13.80
C ASP A 102 -0.10 11.51 -12.64
N VAL A 103 -1.13 11.38 -11.79
CA VAL A 103 -1.33 12.14 -10.56
C VAL A 103 -1.85 11.22 -9.46
N VAL A 104 -1.52 11.52 -8.20
CA VAL A 104 -1.94 10.74 -7.03
C VAL A 104 -3.26 11.30 -6.48
N GLU A 105 -4.28 11.33 -7.32
CA GLU A 105 -5.60 11.89 -7.04
C GLU A 105 -6.67 11.10 -7.80
N THR A 106 -7.93 11.19 -7.35
CA THR A 106 -9.09 10.69 -8.09
C THR A 106 -10.20 11.75 -8.16
N VAL A 107 -10.89 11.81 -9.29
CA VAL A 107 -12.03 12.70 -9.58
C VAL A 107 -13.19 11.90 -10.21
N PRO A 108 -14.42 12.43 -10.21
CA PRO A 108 -15.55 11.76 -10.86
C PRO A 108 -15.29 11.46 -12.35
N GLY A 109 -15.52 10.21 -12.75
CA GLY A 109 -15.36 9.69 -14.11
C GLY A 109 -13.96 9.23 -14.52
N ASP A 110 -12.94 9.31 -13.65
CA ASP A 110 -11.57 8.90 -13.99
C ASP A 110 -11.30 7.39 -13.81
N GLY A 111 -12.19 6.67 -13.14
CA GLY A 111 -12.06 5.24 -12.89
C GLY A 111 -10.83 4.87 -12.05
N ARG A 112 -10.38 5.76 -11.16
CA ARG A 112 -9.22 5.55 -10.29
C ARG A 112 -9.63 5.23 -8.87
N ARG A 113 -8.76 4.51 -8.17
CA ARG A 113 -8.87 4.23 -6.74
C ARG A 113 -7.78 4.98 -5.98
N LEU A 114 -8.16 5.80 -5.02
CA LEU A 114 -7.23 6.51 -4.13
C LEU A 114 -7.33 5.93 -2.72
N ILE A 115 -6.18 5.59 -2.15
CA ILE A 115 -6.04 5.07 -0.79
C ILE A 115 -5.15 6.06 -0.02
N ARG A 116 -5.65 6.53 1.13
CA ARG A 116 -4.84 7.31 2.07
C ARG A 116 -4.50 6.43 3.27
N LEU A 117 -3.21 6.30 3.51
CA LEU A 117 -2.63 5.53 4.59
C LEU A 117 -1.97 6.47 5.60
N ILE A 118 -2.17 6.20 6.88
CA ILE A 118 -1.49 6.89 7.98
C ILE A 118 -0.56 5.92 8.70
N ARG A 119 0.61 6.37 9.12
CA ARG A 119 1.56 5.54 9.85
C ARG A 119 0.97 5.16 11.21
N ASP A 120 1.04 3.88 11.55
CA ASP A 120 0.62 3.33 12.85
C ASP A 120 1.88 2.78 13.57
N PRO A 121 2.61 3.62 14.33
CA PRO A 121 3.85 3.20 14.99
C PRO A 121 3.60 2.17 16.11
N ASP A 122 2.37 2.11 16.64
CA ASP A 122 1.99 1.30 17.80
C ASP A 122 1.37 -0.06 17.42
N ALA A 123 1.19 -0.35 16.13
CA ALA A 123 0.62 -1.60 15.63
C ALA A 123 1.37 -2.89 16.06
N VAL A 124 2.58 -2.77 16.59
CA VAL A 124 3.53 -3.88 16.83
C VAL A 124 3.14 -4.78 18.03
N ALA A 125 2.28 -4.35 18.95
CA ALA A 125 2.14 -5.04 20.24
C ALA A 125 1.00 -6.08 20.36
N ASP A 126 -0.17 -5.89 19.74
CA ASP A 126 -1.40 -6.61 20.17
C ASP A 126 -2.15 -7.39 19.06
N ARG A 127 -1.53 -7.71 17.93
CA ARG A 127 -2.25 -8.29 16.77
C ARG A 127 -1.74 -9.68 16.36
N PRO A 128 -2.63 -10.69 16.20
CA PRO A 128 -2.23 -12.04 15.78
C PRO A 128 -1.70 -11.98 14.33
N GLY A 129 -0.38 -12.07 14.19
CA GLY A 129 0.31 -11.86 12.92
C GLY A 129 1.82 -11.69 13.05
N ASN A 130 2.30 -11.31 14.25
CA ASN A 130 3.71 -11.14 14.59
C ASN A 130 4.60 -12.40 14.49
N ALA A 131 4.05 -13.56 14.16
CA ALA A 131 4.81 -14.82 14.14
C ALA A 131 5.74 -15.02 12.92
N GLY A 132 5.88 -14.05 12.01
CA GLY A 132 6.56 -14.32 10.72
C GLY A 132 7.37 -13.21 10.06
N ILE A 133 7.43 -12.00 10.62
CA ILE A 133 8.22 -10.89 10.04
C ILE A 133 9.39 -10.53 10.97
N SER A 134 9.92 -11.52 11.68
CA SER A 134 11.24 -11.39 12.30
C SER A 134 12.25 -11.89 11.27
N GLY A 135 13.01 -10.96 10.69
CA GLY A 135 14.24 -11.30 10.01
C GLY A 135 15.11 -12.11 10.97
N LYS A 136 15.25 -13.40 10.74
CA LYS A 136 16.27 -14.21 11.39
C LYS A 136 17.63 -13.69 10.92
N GLY A 137 18.18 -12.75 11.67
CA GLY A 137 19.61 -12.50 11.78
C GLY A 137 20.00 -12.70 13.25
N LEU A 138 21.12 -13.41 13.45
CA LEU A 138 21.85 -13.70 14.71
C LEU A 138 21.61 -15.07 15.34
N LYS A 139 22.28 -16.09 14.79
CA LYS A 139 23.62 -16.51 15.23
C LYS A 139 24.39 -17.14 14.09
#